data_AF-A0A357QMB2-F1
#
_entry.id   AF-A0A357QMB2-F1
#
_cell.length_a   1.000
_cell.length_b   1.000
_cell.length_c   1.000
_cell.angle_alpha   90.00
_cell.angle_beta   90.00
_cell.angle_gamma   90.00
#
_symmetry.space_group_name_H-M   'P 1'
#
loop_
_entity.id
_entity.type
_entity.pdbx_description
1 polymer ?
#
loop_
_entity_poly.entity_id
_entity_poly.type
_entity_poly.pdbx_seq_one_letter_code
_entity_poly.pdbx_strand_id
1 'polypeptide(L)' 'MYVLKSVRSDKFYYGQTENLNNRLDKHNSGGVKSTAPYVPRELFA' A
#
# COMPACT_ATOMS: atom_id res chain seq x y z
N MET A 1 9.58 3.72 -8.16
CA MET A 1 8.59 4.63 -7.55
C MET A 1 7.21 4.05 -7.84
N TYR A 2 6.28 4.03 -6.88
CA TYR A 2 4.96 3.41 -7.04
C TYR A 2 3.88 4.19 -6.29
N VAL A 3 2.63 3.99 -6.71
CA VAL A 3 1.42 4.52 -6.08
C VAL A 3 0.51 3.37 -5.67
N LEU A 4 0.13 3.33 -4.39
CA LEU A 4 -0.88 2.41 -3.89
C LEU A 4 -2.17 3.17 -3.57
N LYS A 5 -3.31 2.63 -4.00
CA LYS A 5 -4.63 3.14 -3.64
C LYS A 5 -5.29 2.18 -2.65
N SER A 6 -5.89 2.72 -1.60
CA SER A 6 -6.75 1.92 -0.70
C SER A 6 -8.07 1.58 -1.42
N VAL A 7 -8.51 0.34 -1.32
CA VAL A 7 -9.83 -0.06 -1.87
C VAL A 7 -10.97 0.49 -1.01
N ARG A 8 -10.72 0.66 0.29
CA ARG A 8 -11.72 1.14 1.25
C ARG A 8 -11.81 2.66 1.36
N SER A 9 -10.86 3.38 0.77
CA SER A 9 -10.80 4.83 0.85
C SER A 9 -10.04 5.42 -0.33
N ASP A 10 -10.39 6.62 -0.79
CA ASP A 10 -9.65 7.33 -1.84
C ASP A 10 -8.29 7.88 -1.37
N LYS A 11 -7.62 7.18 -0.45
CA LYS A 11 -6.30 7.52 0.04
C LYS A 11 -5.23 6.88 -0.83
N PHE A 12 -4.35 7.73 -1.35
CA PHE A 12 -3.16 7.33 -2.08
C PHE A 12 -1.96 7.24 -1.14
N TYR A 13 -1.04 6.33 -1.45
CA TYR A 13 0.26 6.23 -0.81
C TYR A 13 1.33 6.20 -1.88
N TYR A 14 2.28 7.12 -1.74
CA TYR A 14 3.40 7.27 -2.63
C TYR A 14 4.64 6.70 -1.95
N GLY A 15 5.38 5.86 -2.67
CA GLY A 15 6.58 5.26 -2.11
C GLY A 15 7.59 4.84 -3.16
N GLN A 16 8.76 4.46 -2.66
CA GLN A 16 9.82 3.83 -3.44
C GLN A 16 10.28 2.58 -2.71
N THR A 17 10.64 1.55 -3.48
CA THR A 17 11.16 0.29 -2.98
C THR A 17 11.81 -0.44 -4.15
N GLU A 18 12.76 -1.31 -3.85
CA GLU A 18 13.36 -2.23 -4.83
C GLU A 18 12.48 -3.46 -5.06
N ASN A 19 11.67 -3.86 -4.06
CA ASN A 19 10.82 -5.05 -4.14
C ASN A 19 9.34 -4.69 -3.87
N LEU A 20 8.59 -4.49 -4.96
CA LEU A 20 7.20 -4.06 -4.91
C LEU A 20 6.27 -5.12 -4.29
N ASN A 21 6.52 -6.40 -4.57
CA ASN A 21 5.68 -7.51 -4.08
C ASN A 21 5.72 -7.61 -2.55
N ASN A 22 6.93 -7.66 -1.98
CA ASN A 22 7.10 -7.70 -0.52
C ASN A 22 6.49 -6.44 0.15
N ARG A 23 6.62 -5.29 -0.50
CA ARG A 23 6.03 -4.04 -0.01
C ARG A 23 4.50 -4.08 -0.01
N LEU A 24 3.89 -4.59 -1.09
CA LEU A 24 2.45 -4.74 -1.21
C LEU A 24 1.91 -5.72 -0.16
N ASP A 25 2.57 -6.86 0.02
CA ASP A 25 2.21 -7.86 1.03
C ASP A 25 2.30 -7.29 2.45
N LYS A 26 3.35 -6.53 2.76
CA LYS A 26 3.51 -5.87 4.06
C LYS A 26 2.42 -4.83 4.33
N HIS A 27 2.00 -4.09 3.31
CA HIS A 27 0.88 -3.15 3.46
C HIS A 27 -0.46 -3.86 3.60
N ASN A 28 -0.73 -4.89 2.79
CA ASN A 28 -1.99 -5.62 2.78
C ASN A 28 -2.19 -6.51 4.01
N SER A 29 -1.10 -6.97 4.63
CA SER A 29 -1.13 -7.67 5.92
C SER A 29 -1.34 -6.74 7.13
N GLY A 30 -1.40 -5.41 6.93
CA GLY A 30 -1.54 -4.46 8.03
C GLY A 30 -0.27 -4.26 8.85
N GLY A 31 0.90 -4.70 8.36
CA GLY A 31 2.20 -4.59 9.04
C GLY A 31 2.76 -3.16 9.15
N VAL A 32 2.00 -2.15 8.74
CA VAL A 32 2.39 -0.72 8.78
C VAL A 32 1.26 0.08 9.44
N LYS A 33 1.49 0.53 10.69
CA LYS A 33 0.49 1.18 11.56
C LYS A 33 -0.27 2.33 10.89
N SER A 34 0.41 3.19 10.13
CA SER A 34 -0.21 4.35 9.46
C SER A 34 -1.09 3.98 8.26
N THR A 35 -0.81 2.84 7.62
CA THR A 35 -1.55 2.39 6.43
C THR A 35 -2.50 1.22 6.70
N ALA A 36 -2.38 0.56 7.86
CA ALA A 36 -3.15 -0.59 8.29
C ALA A 36 -4.68 -0.35 8.36
N PRO A 37 -5.19 0.83 8.78
CA PRO A 37 -6.63 1.08 8.73
C PRO A 37 -7.23 1.13 7.32
N TYR A 38 -6.38 1.19 6.29
CA TYR A 38 -6.76 1.41 4.88
C TYR A 38 -6.36 0.22 4.00
N VAL A 39 -6.35 -0.99 4.57
CA VAL A 39 -6.20 -2.25 3.82
C VAL A 39 -7.57 -2.74 3.33
N PRO A 40 -7.66 -3.47 2.20
CA PRO A 40 -6.58 -3.81 1.27
C PRO A 40 -6.22 -2.64 0.34
N ARG A 41 -4.97 -2.66 -0.16
CA ARG A 41 -4.41 -1.70 -1.12
C ARG A 41 -4.05 -2.41 -2.42
N GLU A 42 -4.24 -1.68 -3.50
CA GLU A 42 -3.95 -2.13 -4.86
C GLU A 42 -2.91 -1.20 -5.49
N LEU A 43 -2.13 -1.77 -6.42
CA LEU A 43 -1.20 -1.01 -7.23
C LEU A 43 -1.98 -0.15 -8.21
N PHE A 44 -1.69 1.15 -8.22
CA PHE A 44 -2.32 2.12 -9.12
C PHE A 44 -1.41 2.48 -10.29
N ALA A 45 -0.14 2.79 -10.02
CA ALA A 45 0.86 3.19 -11.00
C ALA A 45 2.29 2.91 -10.52
#